data_AF-A0A3A5V7L9-F1
#
_entry.id   AF-A0A3A5V7L9-F1
#
_cell.length_a   1.000
_cell.length_b   1.000
_cell.length_c   1.000
_cell.angle_alpha   90.00
_cell.angle_beta   90.00
_cell.angle_gamma   90.00
#
_symmetry.space_group_name_H-M   'P 1'
#
loop_
_entity.id
_entity.type
_entity.pdbx_description
1 polymer ?
#
loop_
_entity_poly.entity_id
_entity_poly.type
_entity_poly.pdbx_seq_one_letter_code
_entity_poly.pdbx_strand_id
1 'polypeptide(L)'
;MAIELVWFKRDLRVHDNQALVDASNSGEDVVCIFLVEPERLAQPDCDPIHVEWELDCARALVRELKVLGGSLDIRHEDALTALEAIHSGYGISTIRSHEETGTEWSFERDKRVK
;
A
#
# COMPACT_ATOMS: atom_id res chain seq x y z
N MET A 1 -9.11 18.77 1.49
CA MET A 1 -7.84 18.68 2.24
C MET A 1 -7.12 17.52 1.64
N ALA A 2 -5.90 17.69 1.12
CA ALA A 2 -5.20 16.60 0.48
C ALA A 2 -4.53 15.69 1.54
N ILE A 3 -4.29 14.44 1.18
CA ILE A 3 -3.69 13.43 2.07
C ILE A 3 -2.38 12.86 1.49
N GLU A 4 -1.51 12.42 2.38
CA GLU A 4 -0.36 11.57 2.05
C GLU A 4 -0.80 10.11 2.08
N LEU A 5 -0.61 9.42 0.96
CA LEU A 5 -0.96 8.01 0.86
C LEU A 5 0.30 7.15 0.94
N VAL A 6 0.40 6.29 1.95
CA VAL A 6 1.42 5.26 2.05
C VAL A 6 0.87 3.94 1.51
N TRP A 7 1.30 3.55 0.32
CA TRP A 7 0.94 2.29 -0.30
C TRP A 7 1.98 1.22 0.02
N PHE A 8 1.61 0.30 0.91
CA PHE A 8 2.38 -0.89 1.19
C PHE A 8 2.14 -1.90 0.07
N LYS A 9 3.21 -2.26 -0.67
CA LYS A 9 3.21 -3.28 -1.71
C LYS A 9 3.88 -4.55 -1.17
N ARG A 10 5.06 -4.36 -0.61
CA ARG A 10 5.77 -5.26 0.31
C ARG A 10 6.21 -4.43 1.51
N ASP A 11 7.17 -4.99 2.26
CA ASP A 11 7.75 -4.40 3.44
C ASP A 11 6.73 -3.94 4.49
N LEU A 12 5.87 -4.89 4.90
CA LEU A 12 4.73 -4.67 5.79
C LEU A 12 5.17 -4.48 7.25
N ARG A 13 5.91 -3.42 7.53
CA ARG A 13 6.44 -3.05 8.85
C ARG A 13 6.41 -1.55 9.08
N VAL A 14 6.23 -1.13 10.34
CA VAL A 14 6.32 0.29 10.74
C VAL A 14 7.76 0.75 10.98
N HIS A 15 8.64 -0.17 11.34
CA HIS A 15 10.03 0.12 11.67
C HIS A 15 10.89 0.19 10.41
N ASP A 16 11.80 1.17 10.37
CA ASP A 16 12.73 1.35 9.25
C ASP A 16 12.00 1.41 7.89
N ASN A 17 10.92 2.20 7.85
CA ASN A 17 10.11 2.41 6.66
C ASN A 17 10.17 3.88 6.25
N GLN A 18 11.02 4.19 5.27
CA GLN A 18 11.23 5.57 4.81
C GLN A 18 9.94 6.22 4.27
N ALA A 19 9.09 5.46 3.58
CA ALA A 19 7.82 5.98 3.06
C ALA A 19 6.90 6.45 4.18
N LEU A 20 6.83 5.69 5.29
CA LEU A 20 6.05 6.06 6.46
C LEU A 20 6.64 7.27 7.19
N VAL A 21 7.98 7.32 7.33
CA VAL A 21 8.68 8.47 7.93
C VAL A 21 8.42 9.74 7.13
N ASP A 22 8.59 9.69 5.82
CA ASP A 22 8.40 10.86 4.95
C ASP A 22 6.94 11.34 4.96
N ALA A 23 5.98 10.41 4.91
CA ALA A 23 4.56 10.74 5.02
C ALA A 23 4.25 11.41 6.37
N SER A 24 4.81 10.89 7.48
CA SER A 24 4.58 11.46 8.81
C SER A 24 5.19 12.87 8.98
N ASN A 25 6.22 13.19 8.21
CA ASN A 25 6.90 14.49 8.25
C ASN A 25 6.29 15.55 7.32
N SER A 26 5.29 15.20 6.50
CA SER A 26 4.65 16.12 5.55
C SER A 26 3.80 17.21 6.23
N GLY A 27 3.27 16.90 7.43
CA GLY A 27 2.26 17.72 8.11
C GLY A 27 0.82 17.52 7.61
N GLU A 28 0.59 16.59 6.68
CA GLU A 28 -0.73 16.20 6.18
C GLU A 28 -1.25 14.92 6.85
N ASP A 29 -2.56 14.65 6.73
CA ASP A 29 -3.14 13.40 7.21
C ASP A 29 -2.60 12.22 6.37
N VAL A 30 -2.14 11.19 7.07
CA VAL A 30 -1.54 10.00 6.44
C VAL A 30 -2.56 8.87 6.39
N VAL A 31 -2.78 8.32 5.20
CA VAL A 31 -3.57 7.10 4.98
C VAL A 31 -2.65 5.98 4.53
N CYS A 32 -2.72 4.83 5.17
CA CYS A 32 -1.97 3.65 4.76
C CYS A 32 -2.89 2.63 4.07
N ILE A 33 -2.45 2.06 2.96
CA ILE A 33 -3.21 1.02 2.23
C ILE A 33 -2.34 -0.20 1.90
N PHE A 34 -2.97 -1.36 1.85
CA PHE A 34 -2.43 -2.60 1.31
C PHE A 34 -3.46 -3.23 0.37
N LEU A 35 -3.04 -3.57 -0.84
CA LEU A 35 -3.94 -4.05 -1.89
C LEU A 35 -3.61 -5.48 -2.28
N VAL A 36 -4.60 -6.35 -2.20
CA VAL A 36 -4.59 -7.68 -2.81
C VAL A 36 -5.21 -7.56 -4.18
N GLU A 37 -4.39 -7.42 -5.21
CA GLU A 37 -4.86 -7.15 -6.58
C GLU A 37 -5.29 -8.45 -7.29
N PRO A 38 -6.49 -8.51 -7.91
CA PRO A 38 -6.92 -9.67 -8.69
C PRO A 38 -5.94 -10.04 -9.81
N GLU A 39 -5.38 -9.05 -10.52
CA GLU A 39 -4.36 -9.29 -11.56
C GLU A 39 -3.11 -9.98 -11.00
N ARG A 40 -2.73 -9.68 -9.74
CA ARG A 40 -1.60 -10.33 -9.05
C ARG A 40 -1.91 -11.79 -8.77
N LEU A 41 -3.11 -12.06 -8.26
CA LEU A 41 -3.55 -13.41 -7.92
C LEU A 41 -3.66 -14.30 -9.16
N ALA A 42 -3.84 -13.71 -10.34
CA ALA A 42 -3.85 -14.40 -11.62
C ALA A 42 -2.45 -14.65 -12.21
N GLN A 43 -1.37 -14.10 -11.62
CA GLN A 43 -0.02 -14.33 -12.11
C GLN A 43 0.43 -15.77 -11.85
N PRO A 44 1.16 -16.39 -12.78
CA PRO A 44 1.57 -17.79 -12.68
C PRO A 44 2.56 -18.08 -11.54
N ASP A 45 3.24 -17.05 -11.04
CA ASP A 45 4.16 -17.11 -9.90
C ASP A 45 3.50 -16.75 -8.56
N CYS A 46 2.18 -16.49 -8.55
CA CYS A 46 1.44 -16.23 -7.33
C CYS A 46 0.99 -17.54 -6.67
N ASP A 47 1.56 -17.84 -5.50
CA ASP A 47 1.11 -18.95 -4.66
C ASP A 47 0.17 -18.45 -3.55
N PRO A 48 -1.01 -19.07 -3.35
CA PRO A 48 -1.92 -18.73 -2.26
C PRO A 48 -1.27 -18.71 -0.88
N ILE A 49 -0.26 -19.56 -0.61
CA ILE A 49 0.42 -19.59 0.70
C ILE A 49 1.21 -18.31 0.96
N HIS A 50 1.78 -17.72 -0.10
CA HIS A 50 2.50 -16.45 0.01
C HIS A 50 1.53 -15.30 0.25
N VAL A 51 0.35 -15.33 -0.40
CA VAL A 51 -0.71 -14.34 -0.18
C VAL A 51 -1.27 -14.41 1.24
N GLU A 52 -1.49 -15.63 1.76
CA GLU A 52 -1.98 -15.82 3.12
C GLU A 52 -0.98 -15.29 4.15
N TRP A 53 0.31 -15.55 3.95
CA TRP A 53 1.36 -14.95 4.76
C TRP A 53 1.35 -13.41 4.63
N GLU A 54 1.40 -12.83 3.44
CA GLU A 54 1.31 -11.37 3.27
C GLU A 54 0.11 -10.75 4.01
N LEU A 55 -1.06 -11.41 4.00
CA LEU A 55 -2.23 -10.99 4.75
C LEU A 55 -2.05 -11.05 6.27
N ASP A 56 -1.42 -12.09 6.81
CA ASP A 56 -1.08 -12.17 8.24
C ASP A 56 -0.10 -11.07 8.66
N CYS A 57 0.85 -10.76 7.76
CA CYS A 57 1.79 -9.66 7.90
C CYS A 57 1.05 -8.31 7.93
N ALA A 58 0.13 -8.09 6.99
CA ALA A 58 -0.69 -6.88 6.92
C ALA A 58 -1.59 -6.73 8.16
N ARG A 59 -2.16 -7.83 8.67
CA ARG A 59 -2.94 -7.83 9.92
C ARG A 59 -2.09 -7.47 11.14
N ALA A 60 -0.82 -7.87 11.16
CA ALA A 60 0.13 -7.44 12.20
C ALA A 60 0.41 -5.93 12.08
N LEU A 61 0.70 -5.46 10.86
CA LEU A 61 0.91 -4.06 10.57
C LEU A 61 -0.29 -3.17 10.97
N VAL A 62 -1.53 -3.63 10.76
CA VAL A 62 -2.75 -2.94 11.24
C VAL A 62 -2.66 -2.67 12.74
N ARG A 63 -2.23 -3.66 13.53
CA ARG A 63 -2.12 -3.52 15.00
C ARG A 63 -1.01 -2.55 15.38
N GLU A 64 0.12 -2.60 14.70
CA GLU A 64 1.26 -1.71 14.93
C GLU A 64 0.91 -0.25 14.60
N LEU A 65 0.33 0.00 13.43
CA LEU A 65 -0.12 1.34 13.03
C LEU A 65 -1.17 1.90 13.98
N LYS A 66 -2.10 1.05 14.47
CA LYS A 66 -3.10 1.48 15.45
C LYS A 66 -2.48 1.98 16.76
N VAL A 67 -1.39 1.38 17.21
CA VAL A 67 -0.64 1.85 18.40
C VAL A 67 -0.02 3.22 18.14
N LEU A 68 0.40 3.50 16.91
CA LEU A 68 0.93 4.79 16.49
C LEU A 68 -0.15 5.84 16.18
N GLY A 69 -1.44 5.48 16.30
CA GLY A 69 -2.57 6.36 15.98
C GLY A 69 -2.98 6.36 14.50
N GLY A 70 -2.35 5.54 13.67
CA GLY A 70 -2.70 5.33 12.27
C GLY A 70 -3.64 4.15 12.04
N SER A 71 -3.90 3.86 10.77
CA SER A 71 -4.66 2.67 10.35
C SER A 71 -4.15 2.19 8.99
N LEU A 72 -4.29 0.89 8.72
CA LEU A 72 -4.04 0.29 7.41
C LEU A 72 -5.35 -0.23 6.85
N ASP A 73 -5.71 0.24 5.66
CA ASP A 73 -6.85 -0.28 4.91
C ASP A 73 -6.39 -1.43 4.00
N ILE A 74 -6.98 -2.60 4.17
CA ILE A 74 -6.67 -3.80 3.38
C ILE A 74 -7.82 -4.03 2.41
N ARG A 75 -7.55 -3.96 1.11
CA ARG A 75 -8.58 -4.13 0.06
C ARG A 75 -8.21 -5.24 -0.90
N HIS A 76 -9.24 -5.88 -1.46
CA HIS A 76 -9.11 -6.77 -2.60
C HIS A 76 -9.65 -6.04 -3.85
N GLU A 77 -8.75 -5.33 -4.53
CA GLU A 77 -9.07 -4.38 -5.60
C GLU A 77 -7.82 -4.10 -6.43
N ASP A 78 -7.99 -3.71 -7.71
CA ASP A 78 -6.88 -3.26 -8.56
C ASP A 78 -6.31 -1.92 -8.09
N ALA A 79 -4.98 -1.76 -8.17
CA ALA A 79 -4.30 -0.57 -7.64
C ALA A 79 -4.85 0.74 -8.21
N LEU A 80 -5.05 0.83 -9.53
CA LEU A 80 -5.54 2.06 -10.15
C LEU A 80 -6.94 2.41 -9.66
N THR A 81 -7.85 1.45 -9.58
CA THR A 81 -9.22 1.67 -9.12
C THR A 81 -9.25 2.13 -7.67
N ALA A 82 -8.49 1.47 -6.79
CA ALA A 82 -8.39 1.86 -5.39
C ALA A 82 -7.81 3.28 -5.23
N LEU A 83 -6.73 3.59 -5.95
CA LEU A 83 -6.06 4.90 -5.90
C LEU A 83 -6.97 6.01 -6.46
N GLU A 84 -7.65 5.79 -7.58
CA GLU A 84 -8.62 6.73 -8.15
C GLU A 84 -9.79 7.00 -7.19
N ALA A 85 -10.33 5.95 -6.56
CA ALA A 85 -11.40 6.09 -5.58
C ALA A 85 -10.96 6.91 -4.36
N ILE A 86 -9.75 6.66 -3.84
CA ILE A 86 -9.18 7.43 -2.71
C ILE A 86 -8.92 8.87 -3.13
N HIS A 87 -8.33 9.09 -4.31
CA HIS A 87 -8.07 10.43 -4.84
C HIS A 87 -9.37 11.23 -5.03
N SER A 88 -10.43 10.60 -5.55
CA SER A 88 -11.72 11.27 -5.71
C SER A 88 -12.41 11.59 -4.38
N GLY A 89 -12.16 10.80 -3.33
CA GLY A 89 -12.81 10.99 -2.02
C GLY A 89 -12.10 12.01 -1.13
N TYR A 90 -10.77 11.96 -1.08
CA TYR A 90 -9.95 12.76 -0.17
C TYR A 90 -9.05 13.77 -0.90
N GLY A 91 -8.62 13.45 -2.12
CA GLY A 91 -7.54 14.16 -2.81
C GLY A 91 -6.19 13.70 -2.29
N ILE A 92 -5.41 13.01 -3.12
CA ILE A 92 -4.05 12.56 -2.75
C ILE A 92 -3.06 13.63 -3.19
N SER A 93 -2.23 14.13 -2.28
CA SER A 93 -1.12 15.05 -2.59
C SER A 93 0.09 14.28 -3.10
N THR A 94 0.44 13.19 -2.42
CA THR A 94 1.61 12.36 -2.70
C THR A 94 1.30 10.90 -2.39
N ILE A 95 1.77 10.01 -3.27
CA ILE A 95 1.79 8.57 -3.03
C ILE A 95 3.21 8.16 -2.69
N ARG A 96 3.39 7.53 -1.53
CA ARG A 96 4.67 6.97 -1.08
C ARG A 96 4.56 5.47 -1.03
N SER A 97 5.57 4.79 -1.54
CA SER A 97 5.70 3.35 -1.41
C SER A 97 7.18 3.01 -1.30
N HIS A 98 7.49 1.84 -0.75
CA HIS A 98 8.85 1.33 -0.82
C HIS A 98 9.21 1.03 -2.29
N GLU A 99 10.42 1.43 -2.69
CA GLU A 99 10.94 1.04 -4.00
C GLU A 99 11.34 -0.44 -3.94
N GLU A 100 10.78 -1.23 -4.86
CA GLU A 100 10.93 -2.67 -4.85
C GLU A 100 11.42 -3.15 -6.22
N THR A 101 12.31 -4.14 -6.23
CA THR A 101 12.57 -4.92 -7.42
C THR A 101 11.51 -6.03 -7.53
N GLY A 102 10.57 -5.82 -8.45
CA GLY A 102 9.42 -6.71 -8.64
C GLY A 102 9.47 -7.54 -9.92
N THR A 103 8.31 -8.10 -10.27
CA THR A 103 8.08 -8.74 -11.57
C THR A 103 7.75 -7.71 -12.64
N GLU A 104 7.84 -8.10 -13.91
CA GLU A 104 7.43 -7.25 -15.04
C GLU A 104 5.99 -6.73 -14.86
N TRP A 105 5.07 -7.57 -14.38
CA TRP A 105 3.69 -7.16 -14.10
C TRP A 105 3.63 -6.00 -13.08
N SER A 106 4.34 -6.13 -11.94
CA SER A 106 4.34 -5.07 -10.92
C SER A 106 5.01 -3.78 -11.40
N PHE A 107 6.02 -3.89 -12.26
CA PHE A 107 6.68 -2.75 -12.87
C PHE A 107 5.77 -2.00 -13.86
N GLU A 108 5.09 -2.74 -14.74
CA GLU A 108 4.12 -2.16 -15.66
C GLU A 108 2.93 -1.56 -14.92
N ARG A 109 2.45 -2.19 -13.85
CA ARG A 109 1.43 -1.61 -12.97
C ARG A 109 1.91 -0.28 -12.38
N ASP A 110 3.11 -0.22 -11.82
CA ASP A 110 3.65 0.98 -11.19
C ASP A 110 3.82 2.13 -12.20
N LYS A 111 4.16 1.85 -13.47
CA LYS A 111 4.19 2.87 -14.53
C LYS A 111 2.83 3.48 -14.87
N ARG A 112 1.75 2.73 -14.66
CA ARG A 112 0.38 3.22 -14.91
C ARG A 112 -0.07 4.18 -13.81
N VAL A 113 0.47 4.04 -12.60
CA VAL A 113 0.27 4.97 -11.49
C VAL A 113 1.12 6.22 -11.77
N LYS A 114 0.47 7.38 -11.89
CA LYS A 114 1.10 8.66 -12.24
C LYS A 114 0.94 9.69 -11.14
#